data_AF-A0A7X8LRU8-F1
#
_entry.id   AF-A0A7X8LRU8-F1
#
_cell.length_a   1.000
_cell.length_b   1.000
_cell.length_c   1.000
_cell.angle_alpha   90.00
_cell.angle_beta   90.00
_cell.angle_gamma   90.00
#
_symmetry.space_group_name_H-M   'P 1'
#
loop_
_entity.id
_entity.type
_entity.pdbx_description
1 polymer ?
#
loop_
_entity_poly.entity_id
_entity_poly.type
_entity_poly.pdbx_seq_one_letter_code
_entity_poly.pdbx_strand_id
1 'polypeptide(L)'
;MKKQDAAKRAKKIKLVLMDVDGVLTDGHMYHVPGPEGHMVEFKGFHALDGIGLRLLRVFGVQTGVITGRRSPATEGRARSLGMRYIFMGFLAKVPPYEKILAQAGVKPEEVAYIGDDWTDIPVMNRIGLACAPANAVPEVKKKAHYVSLQRGGSGAVREICEFILKSQGRWPRVMEMVESGQWDPLPRETPVVENAHH
;
A
#
# COMPACT_ATOMS: atom_id res chain seq x y z
N MET A 1 -1.94 -6.11 -24.18
CA MET A 1 -2.31 -4.67 -24.10
C MET A 1 -2.39 -4.13 -22.67
N LYS A 2 -3.20 -4.68 -21.75
CA LYS A 2 -3.30 -4.17 -20.35
C LYS A 2 -1.96 -4.05 -19.59
N LYS A 3 -1.07 -5.05 -19.71
CA LYS A 3 0.23 -5.06 -19.01
C LYS A 3 1.20 -3.95 -19.48
N GLN A 4 1.19 -3.62 -20.77
CA GLN A 4 2.01 -2.52 -21.31
C GLN A 4 1.47 -1.14 -20.87
N ASP A 5 0.15 -0.99 -20.79
CA ASP A 5 -0.48 0.22 -20.25
C ASP A 5 -0.16 0.41 -18.76
N ALA A 6 -0.29 -0.65 -17.96
CA ALA A 6 0.09 -0.64 -16.54
C ALA A 6 1.56 -0.24 -16.33
N ALA A 7 2.48 -0.74 -17.15
CA ALA A 7 3.91 -0.38 -17.05
C ALA A 7 4.16 1.11 -17.36
N LYS A 8 3.44 1.68 -18.34
CA LYS A 8 3.52 3.12 -18.64
C LYS A 8 2.99 3.97 -17.48
N ARG A 9 1.92 3.55 -16.82
CA ARG A 9 1.38 4.21 -15.61
C ARG A 9 2.35 4.12 -14.44
N ALA A 10 2.91 2.93 -14.20
CA ALA A 10 3.85 2.65 -13.12
C ALA A 10 5.12 3.55 -13.15
N LYS A 11 5.58 3.97 -14.34
CA LYS A 11 6.71 4.90 -14.50
C LYS A 11 6.53 6.23 -13.79
N LYS A 12 5.29 6.70 -13.60
CA LYS A 12 4.98 8.01 -13.01
C LYS A 12 4.83 8.00 -11.49
N ILE A 13 4.78 6.82 -10.87
CA ILE A 13 4.33 6.66 -9.49
C ILE A 13 5.32 7.24 -8.49
N LYS A 14 4.82 8.15 -7.66
CA LYS A 14 5.53 8.81 -6.55
C LYS A 14 4.88 8.52 -5.19
N LEU A 15 3.64 8.05 -5.18
CA LEU A 15 2.87 7.71 -3.98
C LEU A 15 2.14 6.38 -4.19
N VAL A 16 2.27 5.46 -3.24
CA VAL A 16 1.48 4.22 -3.19
C VAL A 16 0.60 4.22 -1.94
N LEU A 17 -0.70 4.23 -2.16
CA LEU A 17 -1.72 4.07 -1.12
C LEU A 17 -2.31 2.66 -1.19
N MET A 18 -2.79 2.15 -0.07
CA MET A 18 -3.38 0.81 -0.02
C MET A 18 -4.47 0.70 1.04
N ASP A 19 -5.40 -0.22 0.81
CA ASP A 19 -6.15 -0.80 1.91
C ASP A 19 -5.25 -1.70 2.78
N VAL A 20 -5.79 -2.14 3.89
CA VAL A 20 -5.15 -3.01 4.86
C VAL A 20 -5.71 -4.41 4.76
N ASP A 21 -7.00 -4.58 5.06
CA ASP A 21 -7.61 -5.90 5.14
C ASP A 21 -7.86 -6.47 3.75
N GLY A 22 -7.42 -7.70 3.50
CA GLY A 22 -7.48 -8.29 2.16
C GLY A 22 -6.41 -7.81 1.17
N VAL A 23 -5.57 -6.84 1.57
CA VAL A 23 -4.43 -6.31 0.80
C VAL A 23 -3.10 -6.53 1.53
N LEU A 24 -2.86 -5.87 2.66
CA LEU A 24 -1.69 -6.08 3.51
C LEU A 24 -1.85 -7.31 4.42
N THR A 25 -3.09 -7.70 4.67
CA THR A 25 -3.48 -8.94 5.37
C THR A 25 -4.24 -9.85 4.41
N ASP A 26 -4.50 -11.07 4.84
CA ASP A 26 -5.32 -12.04 4.10
C ASP A 26 -6.84 -11.81 4.25
N GLY A 27 -7.23 -10.77 5.00
CA GLY A 27 -8.63 -10.40 5.25
C GLY A 27 -9.25 -11.05 6.49
N HIS A 28 -8.54 -11.96 7.18
CA HIS A 28 -9.06 -12.55 8.41
C HIS A 28 -8.99 -11.55 9.58
N MET A 29 -10.01 -11.62 10.44
CA MET A 29 -10.10 -10.86 11.67
C MET A 29 -10.01 -11.82 12.85
N TYR A 30 -8.86 -11.83 13.52
CA TYR A 30 -8.65 -12.66 14.69
C TYR A 30 -9.00 -11.87 15.95
N HIS A 31 -9.92 -12.42 16.74
CA HIS A 31 -10.28 -11.90 18.06
C HIS A 31 -9.88 -12.94 19.10
N VAL A 32 -8.92 -12.59 19.96
CA VAL A 32 -8.41 -13.48 21.01
C VAL A 32 -8.71 -12.91 22.39
N PRO A 33 -8.95 -13.75 23.41
CA PRO A 33 -9.08 -13.27 24.79
C PRO A 33 -7.78 -12.61 25.27
N GLY A 34 -7.88 -11.38 25.76
CA GLY A 34 -6.82 -10.65 26.45
C GLY A 34 -6.97 -10.68 27.97
N PRO A 35 -6.10 -9.95 28.70
CA PRO A 35 -6.23 -9.73 30.13
C PRO A 35 -7.65 -9.28 30.52
N GLU A 36 -8.14 -9.66 31.70
CA GLU A 36 -9.42 -9.17 32.22
C GLU A 36 -10.64 -9.45 31.31
N GLY A 37 -10.53 -10.37 30.36
CA GLY A 37 -11.63 -10.78 29.47
C GLY A 37 -11.91 -9.80 28.32
N HIS A 38 -11.08 -8.77 28.10
CA HIS A 38 -11.24 -7.93 26.91
C HIS A 38 -10.78 -8.68 25.65
N MET A 39 -11.49 -8.51 24.54
CA MET A 39 -11.08 -9.09 23.25
C MET A 39 -9.98 -8.24 22.62
N VAL A 40 -8.88 -8.88 22.23
CA VAL A 40 -7.78 -8.25 21.50
C VAL A 40 -7.89 -8.62 20.02
N GLU A 41 -7.79 -7.62 19.15
CA GLU A 41 -7.73 -7.81 17.70
C GLU A 41 -6.27 -8.07 17.26
N PHE A 42 -6.05 -9.13 16.49
CA PHE A 42 -4.76 -9.45 15.87
C PHE A 42 -4.87 -9.47 14.34
N LYS A 43 -3.83 -8.99 13.67
CA LYS A 43 -3.71 -8.99 12.21
C LYS A 43 -2.37 -9.59 11.78
N GLY A 44 -2.42 -10.56 10.86
CA GLY A 44 -1.23 -11.12 10.22
C GLY A 44 -0.78 -10.28 9.04
N PHE A 45 0.48 -9.84 9.04
CA PHE A 45 1.11 -9.12 7.92
C PHE A 45 2.23 -9.95 7.30
N HIS A 46 2.47 -9.76 6.01
CA HIS A 46 3.51 -10.51 5.30
C HIS A 46 4.88 -9.81 5.37
N ALA A 47 5.94 -10.56 5.67
CA ALA A 47 7.29 -10.02 5.76
C ALA A 47 7.81 -9.48 4.42
N LEU A 48 7.55 -10.19 3.31
CA LEU A 48 8.02 -9.76 1.98
C LEU A 48 7.36 -8.47 1.50
N ASP A 49 6.12 -8.21 1.91
CA ASP A 49 5.43 -6.95 1.61
C ASP A 49 6.17 -5.78 2.27
N GLY A 50 6.65 -5.99 3.50
CA GLY A 50 7.48 -5.02 4.20
C GLY A 50 8.78 -4.70 3.48
N ILE A 51 9.44 -5.69 2.87
CA ILE A 51 10.64 -5.48 2.03
C ILE A 51 10.29 -4.62 0.81
N GLY A 52 9.21 -4.94 0.10
CA GLY A 52 8.77 -4.18 -1.07
C GLY A 52 8.50 -2.70 -0.75
N LEU A 53 7.81 -2.45 0.36
CA LEU A 53 7.51 -1.10 0.84
C LEU A 53 8.75 -0.33 1.28
N ARG A 54 9.71 -1.01 1.92
CA ARG A 54 11.00 -0.42 2.27
C ARG A 54 11.79 -0.03 1.02
N LEU A 55 11.80 -0.88 -0.01
CA LEU A 55 12.45 -0.59 -1.29
C LEU A 55 11.83 0.65 -1.96
N LEU A 56 10.50 0.75 -2.00
CA LEU A 56 9.83 1.95 -2.51
C LEU A 56 10.35 3.23 -1.82
N ARG A 57 10.48 3.19 -0.49
CA ARG A 57 10.97 4.31 0.30
C ARG A 57 12.43 4.66 -0.03
N VAL A 58 13.32 3.68 -0.21
CA VAL A 58 14.71 3.91 -0.65
C VAL A 58 14.74 4.74 -1.94
N PHE A 59 13.84 4.46 -2.88
CA PHE A 59 13.74 5.20 -4.13
C PHE A 59 12.78 6.42 -4.08
N GLY A 60 12.47 6.92 -2.88
CA GLY A 60 11.70 8.14 -2.68
C GLY A 60 10.21 8.05 -3.04
N VAL A 61 9.66 6.83 -3.18
CA VAL A 61 8.23 6.63 -3.37
C VAL A 61 7.57 6.62 -2.00
N GLN A 62 6.66 7.56 -1.77
CA GLN A 62 5.93 7.68 -0.52
C GLN A 62 4.88 6.56 -0.40
N THR A 63 4.57 6.14 0.81
CA THR A 63 3.59 5.08 1.08
C THR A 63 2.59 5.48 2.16
N GLY A 64 1.40 4.89 2.11
CA GLY A 64 0.38 5.10 3.12
C GLY A 64 -0.79 4.13 3.05
N VAL A 65 -1.63 4.15 4.08
CA VAL A 65 -2.83 3.32 4.20
C VAL A 65 -4.09 4.17 4.36
N ILE A 66 -5.18 3.71 3.75
CA ILE A 66 -6.55 4.20 3.99
C ILE A 66 -7.43 2.99 4.30
N THR A 67 -7.89 2.89 5.53
CA THR A 67 -8.73 1.78 6.00
C THR A 67 -9.98 2.25 6.72
N GLY A 68 -11.06 1.48 6.58
CA GLY A 68 -12.31 1.70 7.29
C GLY A 68 -12.23 1.41 8.79
N ARG A 69 -11.26 0.60 9.23
CA ARG A 69 -11.12 0.19 10.64
C ARG A 69 -10.08 1.04 11.36
N ARG A 70 -10.26 1.22 12.67
CA ARG A 70 -9.21 1.69 13.57
C ARG A 70 -8.62 0.46 14.26
N SER A 71 -7.31 0.30 14.18
CA SER A 71 -6.63 -0.87 14.75
C SER A 71 -5.22 -0.49 15.19
N PRO A 72 -4.86 -0.67 16.48
CA PRO A 72 -3.49 -0.47 16.95
C PRO A 72 -2.46 -1.34 16.20
N ALA A 73 -2.87 -2.54 15.76
CA ALA A 73 -2.01 -3.43 14.97
C ALA A 73 -1.64 -2.81 13.61
N THR A 74 -2.63 -2.22 12.93
CA THR A 74 -2.43 -1.49 11.67
C THR A 74 -1.54 -0.27 11.87
N GLU A 75 -1.80 0.53 12.90
CA GLU A 75 -1.01 1.72 13.21
C GLU A 75 0.46 1.37 13.47
N GLY A 76 0.71 0.42 14.39
CA GLY A 76 2.06 -0.03 14.73
C GLY A 76 2.80 -0.56 13.51
N ARG A 77 2.13 -1.35 12.66
CA ARG A 77 2.73 -1.87 11.43
C ARG A 77 3.06 -0.75 10.44
N ALA A 78 2.14 0.17 10.18
CA ALA A 78 2.34 1.28 9.24
C ALA A 78 3.50 2.18 9.69
N ARG A 79 3.59 2.49 11.00
CA ARG A 79 4.71 3.23 11.59
C ARG A 79 6.03 2.45 11.45
N SER A 80 6.05 1.15 11.74
CA SER A 80 7.27 0.32 11.60
C SER A 80 7.81 0.26 10.17
N LEU A 81 6.92 0.39 9.17
CA LEU A 81 7.28 0.42 7.75
C LEU A 81 7.67 1.82 7.26
N GLY A 82 7.58 2.83 8.13
CA GLY A 82 7.85 4.22 7.81
C GLY A 82 6.86 4.80 6.80
N MET A 83 5.60 4.35 6.83
CA MET A 83 4.54 4.92 6.01
C MET A 83 4.28 6.36 6.44
N ARG A 84 4.17 7.26 5.47
CA ARG A 84 3.94 8.69 5.73
C ARG A 84 2.47 8.97 6.03
N TYR A 85 1.54 8.29 5.37
CA TYR A 85 0.11 8.58 5.51
C TYR A 85 -0.61 7.42 6.19
N ILE A 86 -1.24 7.68 7.33
CA ILE A 86 -1.98 6.67 8.10
C ILE A 86 -3.39 7.20 8.36
N PHE A 87 -4.36 6.79 7.54
CA PHE A 87 -5.75 7.25 7.64
C PHE A 87 -6.66 6.07 7.99
N MET A 88 -7.22 6.10 9.19
CA MET A 88 -8.03 5.01 9.74
C MET A 88 -9.43 5.48 10.12
N GLY A 89 -10.42 4.59 10.02
CA GLY A 89 -11.82 4.91 10.33
C GLY A 89 -12.60 5.53 9.18
N PHE A 90 -12.18 5.31 7.93
CA PHE A 90 -12.82 5.90 6.74
C PHE A 90 -13.37 4.81 5.81
N LEU A 91 -14.68 4.56 5.89
CA LEU A 91 -15.35 3.68 4.93
C LEU A 91 -15.43 4.32 3.54
N ALA A 92 -15.74 5.62 3.49
CA ALA A 92 -15.61 6.42 2.28
C ALA A 92 -14.16 6.88 2.12
N LYS A 93 -13.45 6.31 1.15
CA LYS A 93 -11.99 6.52 1.00
C LYS A 93 -11.60 7.76 0.17
N VAL A 94 -12.54 8.42 -0.49
CA VAL A 94 -12.26 9.63 -1.31
C VAL A 94 -11.81 10.83 -0.47
N PRO A 95 -12.51 11.22 0.62
CA PRO A 95 -12.06 12.34 1.45
C PRO A 95 -10.63 12.21 2.00
N PRO A 96 -10.21 11.08 2.62
CA PRO A 96 -8.82 10.95 3.07
C PRO A 96 -7.84 10.91 1.88
N TYR A 97 -8.20 10.32 0.74
CA TYR A 97 -7.38 10.35 -0.47
C TYR A 97 -7.10 11.79 -0.95
N GLU A 98 -8.12 12.65 -1.03
CA GLU A 98 -7.95 14.04 -1.48
C GLU A 98 -7.07 14.84 -0.53
N LYS A 99 -7.22 14.64 0.79
CA LYS A 99 -6.35 15.25 1.79
C LYS A 99 -4.89 14.81 1.64
N ILE A 100 -4.65 13.51 1.45
CA ILE A 100 -3.32 12.97 1.21
C ILE A 100 -2.72 13.55 -0.08
N LEU A 101 -3.49 13.61 -1.16
CA LEU A 101 -3.04 14.13 -2.45
C LEU A 101 -2.53 15.57 -2.32
N ALA A 102 -3.29 16.43 -1.63
CA ALA A 102 -2.91 17.81 -1.37
C ALA A 102 -1.62 17.92 -0.54
N GLN A 103 -1.47 17.10 0.50
CA GLN A 103 -0.30 17.10 1.39
C GLN A 103 0.95 16.48 0.76
N ALA A 104 0.76 15.50 -0.12
CA ALA A 104 1.84 14.85 -0.85
C ALA A 104 2.40 15.73 -1.98
N GLY A 105 1.63 16.68 -2.48
CA GLY A 105 2.02 17.54 -3.59
C GLY A 105 2.21 16.76 -4.89
N VAL A 106 1.47 15.66 -5.07
CA VAL A 106 1.53 14.80 -6.27
C VAL A 106 0.25 14.92 -7.07
N LYS A 107 0.31 14.61 -8.36
CA LYS A 107 -0.87 14.58 -9.24
C LYS A 107 -1.56 13.21 -9.18
N PRO A 108 -2.86 13.11 -9.50
CA PRO A 108 -3.56 11.82 -9.48
C PRO A 108 -2.87 10.74 -10.33
N GLU A 109 -2.30 11.09 -11.49
CA GLU A 109 -1.56 10.17 -12.36
C GLU A 109 -0.24 9.64 -11.78
N GLU A 110 0.24 10.23 -10.68
CA GLU A 110 1.45 9.83 -9.95
C GLU A 110 1.13 8.97 -8.72
N VAL A 111 -0.16 8.63 -8.52
CA VAL A 111 -0.63 7.81 -7.40
C VAL A 111 -0.97 6.39 -7.88
N ALA A 112 -0.50 5.41 -7.12
CA ALA A 112 -0.99 4.04 -7.18
C ALA A 112 -1.88 3.74 -5.97
N TYR A 113 -2.94 2.95 -6.18
CA TYR A 113 -3.80 2.46 -5.10
C TYR A 113 -3.96 0.95 -5.20
N ILE A 114 -3.80 0.23 -4.08
CA ILE A 114 -4.01 -1.22 -3.99
C ILE A 114 -5.26 -1.47 -3.13
N GLY A 115 -6.31 -2.03 -3.74
CA GLY A 115 -7.59 -2.32 -3.07
C GLY A 115 -8.14 -3.69 -3.46
N ASP A 116 -8.98 -4.27 -2.61
CA ASP A 116 -9.56 -5.60 -2.81
C ASP A 116 -11.10 -5.64 -2.82
N ASP A 117 -11.78 -4.62 -2.30
CA ASP A 117 -13.25 -4.58 -2.20
C ASP A 117 -13.88 -3.27 -2.74
N TRP A 118 -15.21 -3.21 -2.78
CA TRP A 118 -15.97 -2.13 -3.43
C TRP A 118 -15.67 -0.74 -2.86
N THR A 119 -15.27 -0.64 -1.59
CA THR A 119 -14.93 0.63 -0.94
C THR A 119 -13.71 1.31 -1.57
N ASP A 120 -12.88 0.56 -2.29
CA ASP A 120 -11.68 1.04 -2.98
C ASP A 120 -11.95 1.61 -4.37
N ILE A 121 -13.00 1.14 -5.04
CA ILE A 121 -13.33 1.49 -6.42
C ILE A 121 -13.37 3.02 -6.64
N PRO A 122 -13.99 3.82 -5.75
CA PRO A 122 -13.97 5.28 -5.89
C PRO A 122 -12.56 5.86 -6.00
N VAL A 123 -11.60 5.43 -5.17
CA VAL A 123 -10.22 5.92 -5.25
C VAL A 123 -9.54 5.39 -6.50
N MET A 124 -9.71 4.11 -6.83
CA MET A 124 -9.12 3.47 -8.01
C MET A 124 -9.50 4.17 -9.33
N ASN A 125 -10.73 4.71 -9.43
CA ASN A 125 -11.18 5.46 -10.61
C ASN A 125 -10.52 6.83 -10.79
N ARG A 126 -9.81 7.35 -9.77
CA ARG A 126 -9.25 8.72 -9.75
C ARG A 126 -7.74 8.77 -9.94
N ILE A 127 -7.05 7.64 -9.94
CA ILE A 127 -5.59 7.57 -9.80
C ILE A 127 -4.88 7.00 -11.04
N GLY A 128 -3.56 7.16 -11.10
CA GLY A 128 -2.73 6.76 -12.23
C GLY A 128 -2.62 5.25 -12.41
N LEU A 129 -2.44 4.51 -11.31
CA LEU A 129 -2.24 3.05 -11.33
C LEU A 129 -3.10 2.33 -10.26
N ALA A 130 -4.28 1.87 -10.67
CA ALA A 130 -5.12 0.99 -9.86
C ALA A 130 -4.59 -0.44 -9.88
N CYS A 131 -4.36 -1.00 -8.70
CA CYS A 131 -3.88 -2.35 -8.50
C CYS A 131 -4.85 -3.14 -7.63
N ALA A 132 -4.88 -4.47 -7.80
CA ALA A 132 -5.67 -5.36 -6.96
C ALA A 132 -4.90 -6.65 -6.66
N PRO A 133 -5.01 -7.22 -5.44
CA PRO A 133 -4.50 -8.56 -5.16
C PRO A 133 -5.36 -9.64 -5.82
N ALA A 134 -4.84 -10.86 -5.90
CA ALA A 134 -5.52 -11.98 -6.55
C ALA A 134 -6.85 -12.37 -5.87
N ASN A 135 -7.05 -12.08 -4.59
CA ASN A 135 -8.29 -12.32 -3.84
C ASN A 135 -9.35 -11.22 -4.01
N ALA A 136 -9.03 -10.10 -4.68
CA ALA A 136 -9.98 -9.00 -4.84
C ALA A 136 -11.26 -9.45 -5.55
N VAL A 137 -12.38 -8.80 -5.20
CA VAL A 137 -13.68 -9.07 -5.82
C VAL A 137 -13.66 -8.73 -7.33
N PRO A 138 -14.48 -9.41 -8.16
CA PRO A 138 -14.44 -9.24 -9.61
C PRO A 138 -14.61 -7.79 -10.08
N GLU A 139 -15.44 -6.99 -9.40
CA GLU A 139 -15.68 -5.58 -9.71
C GLU A 139 -14.40 -4.75 -9.57
N VAL A 140 -13.60 -5.02 -8.53
CA VAL A 140 -12.32 -4.35 -8.27
C VAL A 140 -11.29 -4.75 -9.33
N LYS A 141 -11.19 -6.04 -9.66
CA LYS A 141 -10.30 -6.52 -10.74
C LYS A 141 -10.63 -5.92 -12.11
N LYS A 142 -11.91 -5.64 -12.39
CA LYS A 142 -12.33 -4.95 -13.62
C LYS A 142 -11.82 -3.51 -13.68
N LYS A 143 -11.67 -2.84 -12.53
CA LYS A 143 -11.14 -1.47 -12.43
C LYS A 143 -9.61 -1.42 -12.36
N ALA A 144 -8.97 -2.48 -11.89
CA ALA A 144 -7.52 -2.54 -11.79
C ALA A 144 -6.82 -2.51 -13.16
N HIS A 145 -5.77 -1.70 -13.26
CA HIS A 145 -4.82 -1.72 -14.37
C HIS A 145 -3.84 -2.88 -14.23
N TYR A 146 -3.51 -3.27 -12.98
CA TYR A 146 -2.66 -4.39 -12.65
C TYR A 146 -3.33 -5.29 -11.60
N VAL A 147 -3.44 -6.58 -11.87
CA VAL A 147 -3.89 -7.57 -10.88
C VAL A 147 -2.71 -8.45 -10.55
N SER A 148 -2.34 -8.50 -9.27
CA SER A 148 -1.26 -9.35 -8.78
C SER A 148 -1.65 -10.82 -8.89
N LEU A 149 -0.65 -11.67 -9.13
CA LEU A 149 -0.81 -13.12 -9.08
C LEU A 149 -0.91 -13.62 -7.63
N GLN A 150 -0.32 -12.88 -6.68
CA GLN A 150 -0.38 -13.17 -5.25
C GLN A 150 -1.64 -12.61 -4.59
N ARG A 151 -2.01 -13.22 -3.46
CA ARG A 151 -3.12 -12.77 -2.60
C ARG A 151 -2.63 -11.72 -1.60
N GLY A 152 -3.56 -10.92 -1.09
CA GLY A 152 -3.31 -10.02 0.04
C GLY A 152 -2.79 -10.80 1.25
N GLY A 153 -1.87 -10.19 2.00
CA GLY A 153 -1.17 -10.85 3.10
C GLY A 153 -0.26 -12.01 2.67
N SER A 154 -0.07 -12.24 1.37
CA SER A 154 0.73 -13.34 0.81
C SER A 154 1.73 -12.84 -0.25
N GLY A 155 2.14 -11.57 -0.21
CA GLY A 155 3.12 -11.03 -1.16
C GLY A 155 2.54 -10.20 -2.31
N ALA A 156 1.24 -9.90 -2.35
CA ALA A 156 0.65 -9.07 -3.41
C ALA A 156 1.24 -7.65 -3.43
N VAL A 157 1.42 -7.05 -2.25
CA VAL A 157 2.01 -5.70 -2.16
C VAL A 157 3.48 -5.75 -2.60
N ARG A 158 4.22 -6.79 -2.23
CA ARG A 158 5.59 -7.02 -2.72
C ARG A 158 5.64 -7.09 -4.25
N GLU A 159 4.78 -7.88 -4.86
CA GLU A 159 4.72 -8.03 -6.31
C GLU A 159 4.46 -6.68 -7.01
N ILE A 160 3.53 -5.89 -6.47
CA ILE A 160 3.19 -4.57 -7.01
C ILE A 160 4.35 -3.56 -6.82
N CYS A 161 4.99 -3.55 -5.66
CA CYS A 161 6.18 -2.72 -5.41
C CYS A 161 7.30 -3.04 -6.41
N GLU A 162 7.57 -4.33 -6.63
CA GLU A 162 8.55 -4.80 -7.60
C GLU A 162 8.17 -4.41 -9.04
N PHE A 163 6.89 -4.56 -9.42
CA PHE A 163 6.40 -4.13 -10.71
C PHE A 163 6.61 -2.63 -10.96
N ILE A 164 6.36 -1.79 -9.94
CA ILE A 164 6.61 -0.34 -10.02
C ILE A 164 8.10 -0.06 -10.21
N LEU A 165 8.98 -0.62 -9.37
CA LEU A 165 10.41 -0.37 -9.44
C LEU A 165 11.03 -0.87 -10.76
N LYS A 166 10.60 -2.04 -11.24
CA LYS A 166 11.00 -2.57 -12.56
C LYS A 166 10.55 -1.63 -13.68
N SER A 167 9.31 -1.16 -13.64
CA SER A 167 8.78 -0.24 -14.65
C SER A 167 9.52 1.10 -14.67
N GLN A 168 10.01 1.55 -13.50
CA GLN A 168 10.81 2.76 -13.33
C GLN A 168 12.31 2.57 -13.65
N GLY A 169 12.74 1.37 -14.07
CA GLY A 169 14.15 1.09 -14.37
C GLY A 169 15.06 1.04 -13.14
N ARG A 170 14.50 0.91 -11.94
CA ARG A 170 15.24 0.91 -10.66
C ARG A 170 15.73 -0.47 -10.23
N TRP A 171 15.25 -1.53 -10.90
CA TRP A 171 15.58 -2.91 -10.54
C TRP A 171 17.07 -3.27 -10.62
N PRO A 172 17.86 -2.80 -11.60
CA PRO A 172 19.30 -3.05 -11.60
C PRO A 172 19.99 -2.55 -10.31
N ARG A 173 19.66 -1.34 -9.83
CA ARG A 173 20.18 -0.82 -8.56
C ARG A 173 19.72 -1.65 -7.36
N VAL A 174 18.49 -2.16 -7.36
CA VAL A 174 18.03 -3.09 -6.32
C VAL A 174 18.91 -4.33 -6.26
N MET A 175 19.19 -4.96 -7.41
CA MET A 175 20.01 -6.16 -7.47
C MET A 175 21.46 -5.88 -7.07
N GLU A 176 22.03 -4.75 -7.47
CA GLU A 176 23.36 -4.31 -7.03
C GLU A 176 23.46 -4.17 -5.51
N MET A 177 22.47 -3.54 -4.84
CA MET A 177 22.43 -3.45 -3.37
C MET A 177 22.35 -4.83 -2.71
N VAL A 178 21.60 -5.77 -3.31
CA VAL A 178 21.46 -7.14 -2.80
C VAL A 178 22.77 -7.92 -2.94
N GLU A 179 23.40 -7.87 -4.12
CA GLU A 179 24.63 -8.61 -4.43
C GLU A 179 25.83 -8.08 -3.64
N SER A 180 25.92 -6.77 -3.46
CA SER A 180 26.98 -6.13 -2.69
C SER A 180 26.75 -6.15 -1.17
N GLY A 181 25.51 -6.38 -0.73
CA GLY A 181 25.08 -6.19 0.66
C GLY A 181 25.08 -4.72 1.12
N GLN A 182 25.32 -3.77 0.22
CA GLN A 182 25.38 -2.33 0.52
C GLN A 182 24.02 -1.69 0.23
N TRP A 183 23.26 -1.42 1.29
CA TRP A 183 21.92 -0.85 1.17
C TRP A 183 21.95 0.67 1.24
N ASP A 184 21.33 1.32 0.25
CA ASP A 184 21.15 2.77 0.26
C ASP A 184 20.37 3.19 1.53
N PRO A 185 20.78 4.29 2.18
CA PRO A 185 20.11 4.75 3.39
C PRO A 185 18.67 5.17 3.09
N LEU A 186 17.79 5.00 4.08
CA LEU A 186 16.43 5.52 3.96
C LEU A 186 16.48 7.06 3.89
N PRO A 187 15.63 7.69 3.06
CA PRO A 187 15.45 9.13 3.11
C PRO A 187 15.08 9.59 4.52
N ARG A 188 15.48 10.83 4.86
CA ARG A 188 15.16 11.47 6.14
C ARG A 188 13.69 11.29 6.49
N GLU A 189 13.43 11.02 7.77
CA GLU A 189 12.07 10.86 8.26
C GLU A 189 11.26 12.11 7.94
N THR A 190 10.15 11.90 7.23
CA THR A 190 9.16 12.93 7.01
C THR A 190 8.06 12.72 8.06
N PRO A 191 7.53 13.78 8.69
CA PRO A 191 6.48 13.63 9.69
C PRO A 191 5.31 12.79 9.16
N VAL A 192 4.84 11.87 9.99
CA VAL A 192 3.62 11.09 9.71
C VAL A 192 2.45 12.06 9.63
N VAL A 193 1.57 11.81 8.67
CA VAL A 193 0.34 12.55 8.48
C VAL A 193 -0.84 11.61 8.65
N GLU A 194 -1.68 11.93 9.62
CA GLU A 194 -2.80 11.11 10.04
C GLU A 194 -4.06 11.95 10.30
N ASN A 195 -5.19 11.28 10.48
CA ASN A 195 -6.41 11.97 10.92
C ASN A 195 -6.29 12.37 12.39
N ALA A 196 -6.90 13.50 12.77
CA ALA A 196 -6.96 13.92 14.16
C ALA A 196 -7.61 12.81 15.00
N HIS A 197 -7.01 12.50 16.15
CA HIS A 197 -7.62 11.64 17.15
C HIS A 197 -8.84 12.39 17.70
N HIS A 198 -10.03 11.95 17.29
CA HIS A 198 -11.30 12.30 17.94
C HIS A 198 -11.74 11.10 18.76
#